data_AF-A0A6I5X316-F1
#
_entry.id   AF-A0A6I5X316-F1
#
_cell.length_a   1.000
_cell.length_b   1.000
_cell.length_c   1.000
_cell.angle_alpha   90.00
_cell.angle_beta   90.00
_cell.angle_gamma   90.00
#
_symmetry.space_group_name_H-M   'P 1'
#
loop_
_entity.id
_entity.type
_entity.pdbx_description
1 polymer ?
#
loop_
_entity_poly.entity_id
_entity_poly.type
_entity_poly.pdbx_seq_one_letter_code
_entity_poly.pdbx_strand_id
1 'polypeptide(L)'
;MDSRGRLYVANRGNKRVEIFDQRGTYLGQITNAATPYGLAITSDDVIYVADGTAGSEGLTVVNTRNGNVLSHIVGMTGAHMVTVDRRGAIYVAEVRGRAVEKFVRVR
;
A
#
# COMPACT_ATOMS: atom_id res chain seq x y z
N MET A 1 5.93 7.46 5.18
CA MET A 1 6.92 8.32 4.51
C MET A 1 8.05 7.42 4.03
N ASP A 2 8.65 7.69 2.88
CA ASP A 2 9.81 6.93 2.41
C ASP A 2 11.12 7.44 3.04
N SER A 3 12.25 6.82 2.72
CA SER A 3 13.56 7.19 3.25
C SER A 3 14.07 8.56 2.75
N ARG A 4 13.40 9.16 1.75
CA ARG A 4 13.72 10.49 1.20
C ARG A 4 12.83 11.58 1.78
N GLY A 5 11.97 11.24 2.75
CA GLY A 5 11.10 12.20 3.40
C GLY A 5 9.80 12.49 2.64
N ARG A 6 9.47 11.74 1.58
CA ARG A 6 8.28 11.97 0.76
C ARG A 6 7.02 11.37 1.42
N LEU A 7 5.94 12.14 1.37
CA LEU A 7 4.60 11.76 1.82
C LEU A 7 3.83 11.10 0.67
N TYR A 8 3.02 10.09 1.01
CA TYR A 8 2.22 9.33 0.06
C TYR A 8 0.77 9.33 0.52
N VAL A 9 -0.14 9.71 -0.36
CA VAL A 9 -1.58 9.84 -0.05
C VAL A 9 -2.38 8.92 -0.97
N ALA A 10 -3.22 8.08 -0.37
CA ALA A 10 -4.15 7.23 -1.11
C ALA A 10 -5.30 8.10 -1.63
N ASN A 11 -5.29 8.41 -2.92
CA ASN A 11 -6.39 9.10 -3.58
C ASN A 11 -7.29 8.05 -4.25
N ARG A 12 -8.09 7.37 -3.41
CA ARG A 12 -8.98 6.27 -3.81
C ARG A 12 -9.89 6.65 -4.98
N GLY A 13 -10.54 7.81 -4.89
CA GLY A 13 -11.51 8.28 -5.90
C GLY A 13 -10.88 8.47 -7.28
N ASN A 14 -9.60 8.83 -7.32
CA ASN A 14 -8.84 9.02 -8.56
C ASN A 14 -7.92 7.85 -8.91
N LYS A 15 -8.02 6.71 -8.19
CA LYS A 15 -7.23 5.48 -8.43
C LYS A 15 -5.73 5.72 -8.56
N ARG A 16 -5.16 6.51 -7.63
CA ARG A 16 -3.74 6.87 -7.65
C ARG A 16 -3.19 7.10 -6.25
N VAL A 17 -1.89 6.88 -6.10
CA VAL A 17 -1.13 7.33 -4.94
C VAL A 17 -0.43 8.63 -5.29
N GLU A 18 -0.73 9.70 -4.57
CA GLU A 18 -0.13 11.03 -4.77
C GLU A 18 1.10 11.17 -3.87
N ILE A 19 2.14 11.81 -4.37
CA ILE A 19 3.44 11.97 -3.71
C ILE A 19 3.65 13.45 -3.42
N PHE A 20 3.99 13.78 -2.18
CA PHE A 20 4.25 15.15 -1.73
C PHE A 20 5.58 15.25 -0.98
N ASP A 21 6.14 16.45 -0.90
CA ASP A 21 7.17 16.76 0.09
C ASP A 21 6.54 16.98 1.48
N GLN A 22 7.37 17.21 2.50
CA GLN A 22 6.90 17.46 3.87
C GLN A 22 6.18 18.80 4.06
N ARG A 23 6.24 19.70 3.08
CA ARG A 23 5.53 20.99 3.08
C ARG A 23 4.19 20.90 2.33
N GLY A 24 3.84 19.74 1.80
CA GLY A 24 2.63 19.52 1.02
C GLY A 24 2.77 19.88 -0.47
N THR A 25 3.99 20.13 -0.97
CA THR A 25 4.23 20.36 -2.40
C THR A 25 4.05 19.06 -3.16
N TYR A 26 3.23 19.06 -4.20
CA TYR A 26 3.05 17.90 -5.08
C TYR A 26 4.34 17.59 -5.86
N LEU A 27 4.79 16.35 -5.80
CA LEU A 27 6.00 15.85 -6.47
C LEU A 27 5.70 14.89 -7.61
N GLY A 28 4.53 14.25 -7.61
CA GLY A 28 4.17 13.25 -8.61
C GLY A 28 3.12 12.26 -8.11
N GLN A 29 2.90 11.19 -8.87
CA GLN A 29 1.88 10.18 -8.57
C GLN A 29 2.24 8.81 -9.13
N ILE A 30 1.62 7.77 -8.58
CA ILE A 30 1.67 6.38 -9.06
C ILE A 30 0.25 5.98 -9.45
N THR A 31 0.03 5.66 -10.73
CA THR A 31 -1.31 5.38 -11.30
C THR A 31 -1.62 3.90 -11.49
N ASN A 32 -0.61 3.04 -11.43
CA ASN A 32 -0.70 1.58 -11.58
C ASN A 32 -0.76 0.84 -10.24
N ALA A 33 -1.11 1.53 -9.14
CA ALA A 33 -1.06 1.00 -7.77
C ALA A 33 -2.41 0.41 -7.27
N ALA A 34 -3.29 -0.03 -8.16
CA ALA A 34 -4.66 -0.46 -7.87
C ALA A 34 -5.58 0.69 -7.39
N THR A 35 -6.71 0.39 -6.75
CA THR A 35 -7.57 1.39 -6.10
C THR A 35 -7.10 1.56 -4.65
N PRO A 36 -6.35 2.62 -4.30
CA PRO A 36 -5.66 2.68 -3.02
C PRO A 36 -6.63 3.04 -1.88
N TYR A 37 -6.78 2.16 -0.90
CA TYR A 37 -7.49 2.44 0.35
C TYR A 37 -6.48 2.85 1.43
N GLY A 38 -5.73 1.87 1.94
CA GLY A 38 -4.71 2.04 2.95
C GLY A 38 -3.30 1.87 2.40
N LEU A 39 -2.33 2.57 3.00
CA LEU A 39 -0.93 2.51 2.64
C LEU A 39 -0.07 2.17 3.86
N ALA A 40 0.94 1.31 3.66
CA ALA A 40 2.02 1.12 4.61
C ALA A 40 3.35 1.21 3.87
N ILE A 41 4.31 1.97 4.43
CA ILE A 41 5.65 2.11 3.85
C ILE A 41 6.66 1.53 4.82
N THR A 42 7.54 0.67 4.33
CA THR A 42 8.64 0.06 5.07
C THR A 42 9.92 0.87 4.95
N SER A 43 10.89 0.61 5.82
CA SER A 43 12.18 1.33 5.85
C SER A 43 13.07 1.10 4.63
N ASP A 44 12.80 0.06 3.83
CA ASP A 44 13.52 -0.28 2.60
C ASP A 44 12.89 0.33 1.34
N ASP A 45 11.99 1.31 1.50
CA ASP A 45 11.30 2.04 0.43
C ASP A 45 10.31 1.17 -0.38
N VAL A 46 9.60 0.28 0.31
CA VAL A 46 8.48 -0.48 -0.27
C VAL A 46 7.17 0.04 0.30
N ILE A 47 6.19 0.28 -0.58
CA ILE A 47 4.83 0.61 -0.20
C ILE A 47 3.90 -0.58 -0.48
N TYR A 48 3.08 -0.91 0.50
CA TYR A 48 1.94 -1.81 0.36
C TYR A 48 0.69 -0.98 0.20
N VAL A 49 -0.04 -1.22 -0.88
CA VAL A 49 -1.25 -0.51 -1.25
C VAL A 49 -2.43 -1.48 -1.18
N ALA A 50 -3.30 -1.29 -0.19
CA ALA A 50 -4.49 -2.12 -0.04
C ALA A 50 -5.54 -1.74 -1.09
N ASP A 51 -6.05 -2.74 -1.80
CA ASP A 51 -7.22 -2.65 -2.66
C ASP A 51 -8.31 -3.59 -2.11
N GLY A 52 -9.43 -3.02 -1.68
CA GLY A 52 -10.59 -3.74 -1.18
C GLY A 52 -11.70 -3.91 -2.22
N THR A 53 -11.46 -3.48 -3.46
CA THR A 53 -12.45 -3.48 -4.55
C THR A 53 -12.77 -4.92 -4.97
N ALA A 54 -14.06 -5.21 -5.12
CA ALA A 54 -14.51 -6.53 -5.55
C ALA A 54 -13.91 -6.91 -6.91
N GLY A 55 -13.22 -8.06 -6.98
CA GLY A 55 -12.53 -8.55 -8.18
C GLY A 55 -11.11 -8.03 -8.36
N SER A 56 -10.57 -7.25 -7.41
CA SER A 56 -9.19 -6.75 -7.42
C SER A 56 -8.58 -6.73 -6.02
N GLU A 57 -9.10 -7.57 -5.12
CA GLU A 57 -8.70 -7.58 -3.72
C GLU A 57 -7.24 -8.00 -3.54
N GLY A 58 -6.52 -7.25 -2.71
CA GLY A 58 -5.17 -7.61 -2.34
C GLY A 58 -4.30 -6.43 -1.92
N LEU A 59 -3.00 -6.68 -1.88
CA LEU A 59 -1.98 -5.64 -1.73
C LEU A 59 -1.16 -5.54 -3.01
N THR A 60 -1.12 -4.33 -3.58
CA THR A 60 -0.12 -3.99 -4.59
C THR A 60 1.14 -3.52 -3.89
N VAL A 61 2.27 -4.12 -4.21
CA VAL A 61 3.57 -3.81 -3.61
C VAL A 61 4.36 -2.96 -4.60
N VAL A 62 4.80 -1.77 -4.21
CA VAL A 62 5.47 -0.83 -5.11
C VAL A 62 6.79 -0.37 -4.50
N ASN A 63 7.80 -0.20 -5.33
CA ASN A 63 9.07 0.41 -4.94
C ASN A 63 8.94 1.93 -5.02
N THR A 64 9.11 2.63 -3.90
CA THR A 64 8.90 4.09 -3.88
C THR A 64 10.00 4.84 -4.65
N ARG A 65 11.18 4.25 -4.86
CA ARG A 65 12.34 4.90 -5.53
C ARG A 65 12.11 5.14 -7.01
N ASN A 66 11.36 4.27 -7.67
CA ASN A 66 11.09 4.32 -9.11
C ASN A 66 9.60 4.18 -9.49
N GLY A 67 8.72 3.90 -8.53
CA GLY A 67 7.29 3.73 -8.77
C GLY A 67 6.91 2.38 -9.40
N ASN A 68 7.84 1.44 -9.51
CA ASN A 68 7.58 0.14 -10.12
C ASN A 68 6.80 -0.77 -9.18
N VAL A 69 5.77 -1.41 -9.73
CA VAL A 69 5.08 -2.52 -9.05
C VAL A 69 6.04 -3.71 -8.98
N LEU A 70 6.21 -4.26 -7.78
CA LEU A 70 7.07 -5.40 -7.48
C LEU A 70 6.29 -6.71 -7.45
N SER A 71 5.09 -6.69 -6.88
CA SER A 71 4.25 -7.88 -6.73
C SER A 71 2.81 -7.51 -6.38
N HIS A 72 1.92 -8.50 -6.49
CA HIS A 72 0.57 -8.44 -5.94
C HIS A 72 0.36 -9.61 -4.98
N ILE A 73 -0.14 -9.31 -3.77
CA ILE A 73 -0.46 -10.31 -2.74
C ILE A 73 -1.98 -10.46 -2.72
N VAL A 74 -2.46 -11.70 -2.88
CA VAL A 74 -3.89 -12.05 -2.94
C VAL A 74 -4.31 -12.86 -1.71
N GLY A 75 -5.58 -13.28 -1.66
CA GLY A 75 -6.12 -14.10 -0.57
C GLY A 75 -6.85 -13.31 0.51
N MET A 76 -7.16 -12.04 0.22
CA MET A 76 -7.83 -11.12 1.14
C MET A 76 -9.27 -10.88 0.72
N THR A 77 -10.15 -10.60 1.68
CA THR A 77 -11.56 -10.29 1.43
C THR A 77 -11.88 -8.84 1.80
N GLY A 78 -11.63 -7.92 0.86
CA GLY A 78 -11.91 -6.49 1.06
C GLY A 78 -10.89 -5.81 1.97
N ALA A 79 -9.61 -5.93 1.62
CA ALA A 79 -8.50 -5.25 2.28
C ALA A 79 -8.74 -3.72 2.32
N HIS A 80 -8.64 -3.12 3.50
CA HIS A 80 -8.92 -1.69 3.66
C HIS A 80 -7.75 -0.94 4.26
N MET A 81 -7.21 -1.42 5.39
CA MET A 81 -6.00 -0.86 5.99
C MET A 81 -4.90 -1.89 6.08
N VAL A 82 -3.66 -1.43 5.96
CA VAL A 82 -2.45 -2.25 6.05
C VAL A 82 -1.43 -1.57 6.95
N THR A 83 -0.68 -2.36 7.71
CA THR A 83 0.54 -1.94 8.42
C THR A 83 1.57 -3.05 8.38
N VAL A 84 2.85 -2.71 8.61
CA VAL A 84 3.96 -3.67 8.59
C VAL A 84 4.81 -3.48 9.84
N ASP A 85 5.15 -4.57 10.52
CA ASP A 85 6.04 -4.52 11.68
C ASP A 85 7.53 -4.53 11.30
N ARG A 86 8.41 -4.33 12.29
CA ARG A 86 9.87 -4.30 12.09
C ARG A 86 10.47 -5.62 11.60
N ARG A 87 9.73 -6.73 11.71
CA ARG A 87 10.16 -8.06 11.21
C ARG A 87 9.61 -8.34 9.81
N GLY A 88 8.87 -7.40 9.23
CA GLY A 88 8.28 -7.53 7.90
C GLY A 88 6.97 -8.31 7.88
N ALA A 89 6.35 -8.58 9.04
CA ALA A 89 5.00 -9.15 9.03
C ALA A 89 3.99 -8.06 8.64
N ILE A 90 3.06 -8.42 7.75
CA ILE A 90 2.05 -7.54 7.20
C ILE A 90 0.74 -7.83 7.92
N TYR A 91 0.06 -6.79 8.41
CA TYR A 91 -1.24 -6.88 9.06
C TYR A 91 -2.26 -6.13 8.21
N VAL A 92 -3.36 -6.79 7.86
CA VAL A 92 -4.40 -6.22 6.99
C VAL A 92 -5.75 -6.29 7.66
N ALA A 93 -6.43 -5.15 7.76
CA ALA A 93 -7.81 -5.08 8.21
C ALA A 93 -8.75 -5.27 7.01
N GLU A 94 -9.62 -6.26 7.11
CA GLU A 94 -10.56 -6.65 6.08
C GLU A 94 -11.99 -6.28 6.44
N VAL A 95 -12.64 -5.46 5.61
CA VAL A 95 -14.02 -5.01 5.87
C VAL A 95 -15.02 -6.11 5.54
N ARG A 96 -14.83 -6.84 4.44
CA ARG A 96 -15.73 -7.93 4.04
C ARG A 96 -15.37 -9.26 4.70
N GLY A 97 -14.08 -9.54 4.87
CA GLY A 97 -13.58 -10.69 5.64
C GLY A 97 -13.85 -10.59 7.14
N ARG A 98 -14.10 -9.38 7.67
CA ARG A 98 -14.37 -9.10 9.09
C ARG A 98 -13.25 -9.61 10.00
N ALA A 99 -12.02 -9.53 9.53
CA ALA A 99 -10.85 -10.04 10.21
C ALA A 99 -9.70 -9.03 10.15
N VAL A 100 -8.71 -9.24 11.03
CA VAL A 100 -7.35 -8.73 10.82
C VAL A 100 -6.48 -9.93 10.51
N GLU A 101 -5.94 -9.98 9.30
CA GLU A 101 -5.07 -11.04 8.86
C GLU A 101 -3.60 -10.66 9.04
N LYS A 102 -2.77 -11.65 9.37
CA LYS A 102 -1.31 -11.49 9.49
C LYS A 102 -0.63 -12.38 8.47
N PHE A 103 0.16 -11.76 7.60
CA PHE A 103 0.99 -12.44 6.60
C PHE A 103 2.45 -12.36 7.01
N VAL A 104 3.14 -13.49 6.96
CA VAL A 104 4.58 -13.58 7.20
C VAL A 104 5.25 -14.19 5.98
N ARG A 105 6.42 -13.67 5.61
CA ARG A 105 7.19 -14.24 4.53
C ARG A 105 7.75 -15.59 4.96
N VAL A 106 7.35 -16.66 4.27
CA VAL A 106 7.92 -17.99 4.44
C VAL A 106 9.14 -18.10 3.50
N ARG A 107 10.19 -18.78 3.97
CA ARG A 107 11.41 -19.00 3.19
C ARG A 107 11.17 -20.00 2.07
#